data_AF-A0A1V1TF58-F1
#
_entry.id   AF-A0A1V1TF58-F1
#
_cell.length_a   1.000
_cell.length_b   1.000
_cell.length_c   1.000
_cell.angle_alpha   90.00
_cell.angle_beta   90.00
_cell.angle_gamma   90.00
#
_symmetry.space_group_name_H-M   'P 1'
#
loop_
_entity.id
_entity.type
_entity.pdbx_description
1 polymer ?
#
loop_
_entity_poly.entity_id
_entity_poly.type
_entity_poly.pdbx_seq_one_letter_code
_entity_poly.pdbx_strand_id
1 'polypeptide(L)'
;MYIPTAQSVLTAGLALTGTLHKPKEIASGKVLDYAVESCVDADGAIRCTSPFLVTKSTCYSFAWSTEGALTHTTAEVRDAGSGELVYYRDTDGRWTPEKGELVYMDFKPKVPATGNSTVEYRVTTCE
;
A
#
# COMPACT_ATOMS: atom_id res chain seq x y z
N MET A 1 6.97 18.75 -31.08
CA MET A 1 5.75 17.92 -31.10
C MET A 1 5.55 17.36 -29.71
N TYR A 2 4.47 17.76 -29.05
CA TYR A 2 4.00 17.21 -27.78
C TYR A 2 3.13 16.01 -28.12
N ILE A 3 3.58 14.81 -27.73
CA ILE A 3 2.74 13.60 -27.78
C ILE A 3 2.41 13.29 -26.31
N PRO A 4 1.26 13.74 -25.80
CA PRO A 4 0.78 13.26 -24.52
C PRO A 4 0.30 11.83 -24.74
N THR A 5 1.02 10.86 -24.19
CA THR A 5 0.55 9.48 -24.08
C THR A 5 -0.65 9.48 -23.14
N ALA A 6 -1.84 9.47 -23.74
CA ALA A 6 -3.15 9.48 -23.08
C ALA A 6 -3.51 8.11 -22.47
N GLN A 7 -2.62 7.51 -21.69
CA GLN A 7 -2.86 6.25 -21.00
C GLN A 7 -2.28 6.33 -19.60
N SER A 8 -3.15 6.20 -18.59
CA SER A 8 -2.89 6.07 -17.14
C SER A 8 -3.08 7.31 -16.26
N VAL A 9 -3.97 8.23 -16.61
CA VAL A 9 -4.56 9.16 -15.63
C VAL A 9 -6.05 8.84 -15.56
N LEU A 10 -6.55 8.54 -14.35
CA LEU A 10 -7.96 8.26 -13.98
C LEU A 10 -8.47 6.82 -14.15
N THR A 11 -8.05 5.93 -13.25
CA THR A 11 -8.86 4.75 -12.85
C THR A 11 -9.38 4.86 -11.41
N ALA A 12 -9.39 6.07 -10.84
CA ALA A 12 -10.07 6.37 -9.58
C ALA A 12 -11.45 6.97 -9.90
N GLY A 13 -12.44 6.14 -10.26
CA GLY A 13 -13.75 6.68 -10.64
C GLY A 13 -14.94 5.72 -10.75
N LEU A 14 -14.76 4.40 -10.82
CA LEU A 14 -15.91 3.47 -10.91
C LEU A 14 -15.85 2.40 -9.80
N ALA A 15 -16.56 2.64 -8.69
CA ALA A 15 -17.11 1.59 -7.83
C ALA A 15 -18.19 2.12 -6.87
N LEU A 16 -19.06 3.01 -7.33
CA LEU A 16 -20.25 3.44 -6.59
C LEU A 16 -21.55 2.82 -7.14
N THR A 17 -21.46 1.67 -7.81
CA THR A 17 -22.64 0.88 -8.20
C THR A 17 -22.56 -0.46 -7.52
N GLY A 18 -23.42 -0.64 -6.51
CA GLY A 18 -23.58 -1.88 -5.76
C GLY A 18 -23.93 -3.08 -6.63
N THR A 19 -23.92 -4.24 -5.98
CA THR A 19 -24.10 -5.61 -6.51
C THR A 19 -22.81 -6.34 -6.97
N LEU A 20 -21.93 -6.66 -6.00
CA LEU A 20 -21.35 -8.00 -5.85
C LEU A 20 -20.55 -8.06 -4.53
N HIS A 21 -20.85 -9.02 -3.66
CA HIS A 21 -20.11 -9.32 -2.41
C HIS A 21 -18.74 -9.96 -2.70
N LYS A 22 -17.94 -9.36 -3.59
CA LYS A 22 -16.58 -9.83 -3.88
C LYS A 22 -15.58 -8.78 -3.41
N PRO A 23 -14.50 -9.17 -2.72
CA PRO A 23 -13.40 -8.29 -2.40
C PRO A 23 -12.93 -7.55 -3.65
N LYS A 24 -13.03 -6.22 -3.67
CA LYS A 24 -12.47 -5.41 -4.74
C LYS A 24 -11.01 -5.15 -4.43
N GLU A 25 -10.11 -5.48 -5.36
CA GLU A 25 -8.71 -5.09 -5.25
C GLU A 25 -8.58 -3.57 -5.37
N ILE A 26 -7.90 -2.97 -4.39
CA ILE A 26 -7.70 -1.52 -4.27
C ILE A 26 -6.28 -1.15 -4.64
N ALA A 27 -5.31 -1.94 -4.17
CA ALA A 27 -3.91 -1.80 -4.51
C ALA A 27 -3.22 -3.16 -4.47
N SER A 28 -2.28 -3.38 -5.38
CA SER A 28 -1.35 -4.50 -5.32
C SER A 28 -0.05 -4.10 -5.98
N GLY A 29 1.03 -4.79 -5.64
CA GLY A 29 2.32 -4.49 -6.22
C GLY A 29 3.43 -5.36 -5.69
N LYS A 30 4.61 -5.10 -6.25
CA LYS A 30 5.85 -5.77 -5.92
C LYS A 30 6.89 -4.69 -5.59
N VAL A 31 7.41 -4.73 -4.37
CA VAL A 31 8.48 -3.86 -3.92
C VAL A 31 9.76 -4.68 -3.86
N LEU A 32 10.75 -4.29 -4.67
CA LEU A 32 12.09 -4.86 -4.61
C LEU A 32 12.88 -4.14 -3.53
N ASP A 33 13.69 -4.88 -2.78
CA ASP A 33 14.62 -4.32 -1.80
C ASP A 33 13.95 -3.29 -0.87
N TYR A 34 12.82 -3.68 -0.24
CA TYR A 34 11.90 -2.76 0.43
C TYR A 34 12.48 -1.94 1.61
N ALA A 35 13.71 -2.24 2.07
CA ALA A 35 14.39 -1.43 3.08
C ALA A 35 15.56 -0.60 2.53
N VAL A 36 15.75 -0.56 1.21
CA VAL A 36 16.75 0.30 0.58
C VAL A 36 16.13 1.65 0.27
N GLU A 37 16.89 2.73 0.47
CA GLU A 37 16.47 4.12 0.27
C GLU A 37 16.21 4.49 -1.22
N SER A 38 16.28 3.53 -2.14
CA SER A 38 16.06 3.78 -3.57
C SER A 38 14.64 4.25 -3.88
N CYS A 39 13.65 3.94 -3.04
CA CYS A 39 12.27 4.42 -3.17
C CYS A 39 12.00 5.74 -2.44
N VAL A 40 13.01 6.54 -2.16
CA VAL A 40 12.82 7.85 -1.53
C VAL A 40 12.23 8.82 -2.56
N ASP A 41 11.09 9.43 -2.22
CA ASP A 41 10.48 10.48 -3.04
C ASP A 41 11.20 11.83 -2.91
N ALA A 42 10.71 12.84 -3.62
CA ALA A 42 11.31 14.18 -3.61
C ALA A 42 11.35 14.84 -2.21
N ASP A 43 10.52 14.38 -1.28
CA ASP A 43 10.41 14.88 0.09
C ASP A 43 11.29 14.09 1.08
N GLY A 44 12.06 13.10 0.61
CA GLY A 44 12.89 12.27 1.48
C GLY A 44 12.14 11.11 2.14
N ALA A 45 10.87 10.88 1.79
CA ALA A 45 10.07 9.80 2.34
C ALA A 45 10.23 8.53 1.50
N ILE A 46 10.48 7.40 2.15
CA ILE A 46 10.40 6.09 1.47
C ILE A 46 8.93 5.88 1.09
N ARG A 47 8.65 5.78 -0.21
CA ARG A 47 7.31 5.52 -0.78
C ARG A 47 7.40 4.50 -1.90
N CYS A 48 7.70 3.25 -1.55
CA CYS A 48 7.83 2.18 -2.55
C CYS A 48 6.48 1.70 -3.12
N THR A 49 5.36 2.05 -2.49
CA THR A 49 4.03 1.65 -2.96
C THR A 49 3.25 2.83 -3.52
N SER A 50 2.45 2.55 -4.55
CA SER A 50 1.56 3.58 -5.12
C SER A 50 0.49 3.97 -4.10
N PRO A 51 0.26 5.28 -3.88
CA PRO A 51 -0.80 5.73 -3.00
C PRO A 51 -2.19 5.28 -3.48
N PHE A 52 -3.07 4.96 -2.53
CA PHE A 52 -4.46 4.57 -2.78
C PHE A 52 -5.40 5.27 -1.80
N LEU A 53 -6.64 5.49 -2.25
CA LEU A 53 -7.66 6.15 -1.45
C LEU A 53 -8.31 5.14 -0.50
N VAL A 54 -8.41 5.50 0.77
CA VAL A 54 -9.25 4.79 1.73
C VAL A 54 -10.47 5.62 2.12
N THR A 55 -11.60 4.96 2.32
CA THR A 55 -12.85 5.58 2.69
C THR A 55 -13.21 5.23 4.12
N LYS A 56 -13.71 6.23 4.85
CA LYS A 56 -14.20 6.08 6.22
C LYS A 56 -15.16 4.89 6.33
N SER A 57 -15.00 4.11 7.41
CA SER A 57 -15.89 2.99 7.75
C SER A 57 -15.95 1.87 6.70
N THR A 58 -15.00 1.82 5.75
CA THR A 58 -14.84 0.72 4.80
C THR A 58 -13.80 -0.25 5.32
N CYS A 59 -14.09 -1.54 5.33
CA CYS A 59 -13.15 -2.56 5.77
C CYS A 59 -12.19 -2.91 4.62
N TYR A 60 -10.89 -2.90 4.92
CA TYR A 60 -9.82 -3.29 4.02
C TYR A 60 -9.04 -4.46 4.60
N SER A 61 -8.69 -5.43 3.76
CA SER A 61 -7.82 -6.56 4.08
C SER A 61 -6.45 -6.34 3.44
N PHE A 62 -5.42 -6.44 4.26
CA PHE A 62 -4.02 -6.30 3.88
C PHE A 62 -3.36 -7.67 3.95
N ALA A 63 -2.71 -8.06 2.87
CA ALA A 63 -1.90 -9.27 2.80
C ALA A 63 -0.56 -8.96 2.14
N TRP A 64 0.52 -9.53 2.67
CA TRP A 64 1.83 -9.45 2.03
C TRP A 64 2.67 -10.68 2.30
N SER A 65 3.58 -10.95 1.38
CA SER A 65 4.58 -12.01 1.51
C SER A 65 5.97 -11.44 1.24
N THR A 66 6.97 -12.01 1.90
CA THR A 66 8.38 -11.65 1.70
C THR A 66 9.14 -12.87 1.19
N GLU A 67 10.02 -12.66 0.22
CA GLU A 67 10.93 -13.71 -0.25
C GLU A 67 12.05 -13.88 0.80
N GLY A 68 11.84 -14.78 1.77
CA GLY A 68 12.81 -15.07 2.83
C GLY A 68 12.18 -15.82 4.01
N ALA A 69 12.86 -16.85 4.53
CA ALA A 69 12.28 -17.77 5.52
C ALA A 69 11.98 -17.16 6.91
N LEU A 70 12.48 -15.95 7.22
CA LEU A 70 12.47 -15.39 8.59
C LEU A 70 12.35 -13.86 8.66
N THR A 71 11.93 -13.19 7.59
CA THR A 71 11.85 -11.72 7.59
C THR A 71 10.53 -11.25 8.21
N HIS A 72 10.55 -11.04 9.53
CA HIS A 72 9.50 -10.28 10.21
C HIS A 72 9.45 -8.88 9.60
N THR A 73 8.38 -8.59 8.86
CA THR A 73 8.20 -7.34 8.12
C THR A 73 6.93 -6.68 8.60
N THR A 74 7.04 -5.46 9.09
CA THR A 74 5.89 -4.64 9.48
C THR A 74 5.41 -3.86 8.27
N ALA A 75 4.12 -3.95 7.96
CA ALA A 75 3.46 -3.05 7.03
C ALA A 75 2.92 -1.84 7.81
N GLU A 76 3.37 -0.66 7.43
CA GLU A 76 2.91 0.65 7.92
C GLU A 76 2.06 1.31 6.84
N VAL A 77 0.87 1.76 7.18
CA VAL A 77 0.03 2.59 6.32
C VAL A 77 0.19 4.03 6.79
N ARG A 78 0.57 4.91 5.87
CA ARG A 78 0.87 6.32 6.15
C ARG A 78 0.05 7.25 5.28
N ASP A 79 -0.35 8.38 5.82
CA ASP A 79 -1.00 9.45 5.07
C ASP A 79 -0.03 10.03 4.02
N ALA A 80 -0.47 10.13 2.77
CA ALA A 80 0.37 10.53 1.65
C ALA A 80 0.72 12.02 1.65
N GLY A 81 -0.04 12.87 2.37
CA GLY A 81 0.25 14.30 2.47
C GLY A 81 1.24 14.65 3.58
N SER A 82 1.10 14.00 4.75
CA SER A 82 1.83 14.32 5.98
C SER A 82 2.87 13.29 6.38
N GLY A 83 2.78 12.05 5.88
CA GLY A 83 3.62 10.93 6.31
C GLY A 83 3.23 10.35 7.68
N GLU A 84 2.12 10.82 8.29
CA GLU A 84 1.62 10.33 9.58
C GLU A 84 1.30 8.83 9.50
N LEU A 85 1.73 8.06 10.50
CA LEU A 85 1.37 6.65 10.61
C LEU A 85 -0.09 6.54 11.08
N VAL A 86 -0.95 5.98 10.22
CA VAL A 86 -2.38 5.85 10.52
C VAL A 86 -2.80 4.42 10.86
N TYR A 87 -2.01 3.43 10.44
CA TYR A 87 -2.23 2.03 10.76
C TYR A 87 -0.93 1.23 10.59
N TYR A 88 -0.73 0.16 11.37
CA TYR A 88 0.40 -0.74 11.15
C TYR A 88 0.07 -2.18 11.58
N ARG A 89 0.75 -3.14 10.96
CA ARG A 89 0.63 -4.56 11.29
C ARG A 89 1.93 -5.32 11.04
N ASP A 90 2.17 -6.34 11.85
CA ASP A 90 3.30 -7.26 11.69
C ASP A 90 2.96 -8.52 10.87
N THR A 91 1.68 -8.72 10.59
CA THR A 91 1.13 -9.82 9.81
C THR A 91 -0.08 -9.33 9.04
N ASP A 92 -0.58 -10.13 8.10
CA ASP A 92 -1.88 -9.92 7.48
C ASP A 92 -2.96 -9.50 8.49
N GLY A 93 -3.87 -8.65 8.03
CA GLY A 93 -4.85 -8.05 8.92
C GLY A 93 -5.88 -7.21 8.20
N ARG A 94 -6.90 -6.82 8.96
CA ARG A 94 -7.99 -5.97 8.50
C ARG A 94 -7.96 -4.63 9.20
N TRP A 95 -8.29 -3.58 8.46
CA TRP A 95 -8.36 -2.22 8.95
C TRP A 95 -9.65 -1.56 8.47
N THR A 96 -10.26 -0.79 9.35
CA THR A 96 -11.42 0.05 9.04
C THR A 96 -11.06 1.50 9.41
N PRO A 97 -10.76 2.36 8.43
CA PRO A 97 -10.33 3.74 8.67
C PRO A 97 -11.42 4.59 9.33
N GLU A 98 -11.03 5.48 10.23
CA GLU A 98 -11.94 6.40 10.92
C GLU A 98 -12.27 7.65 10.09
N LYS A 99 -11.42 7.96 9.11
CA LYS A 99 -11.56 9.06 8.15
C LYS A 99 -11.20 8.59 6.74
N GLY A 100 -11.59 9.36 5.73
CA GLY A 100 -11.15 9.12 4.35
C GLY A 100 -9.88 9.91 4.08
N GLU A 101 -8.87 9.26 3.53
CA GLU A 101 -7.56 9.86 3.27
C GLU A 101 -6.81 9.09 2.16
N LEU A 102 -5.84 9.76 1.55
CA LEU A 102 -4.96 9.12 0.57
C LEU A 102 -3.76 8.55 1.34
N VAL A 103 -3.54 7.25 1.22
CA VAL A 103 -2.47 6.57 1.98
C VAL A 103 -1.53 5.83 1.06
N TYR A 104 -0.35 5.51 1.57
CA TYR A 104 0.57 4.54 0.98
C TYR A 104 1.03 3.54 2.03
N MET A 105 1.60 2.44 1.57
CA MET A 105 2.18 1.40 2.44
C MET A 105 3.70 1.45 2.42
N ASP A 106 4.29 1.32 3.59
CA ASP A 106 5.71 1.15 3.82
C ASP A 106 5.96 -0.20 4.49
N PHE A 107 6.98 -0.91 4.03
CA PHE A 107 7.41 -2.16 4.65
C PHE A 107 8.69 -1.89 5.44
N LYS A 108 8.70 -2.24 6.72
CA LYS A 108 9.85 -2.08 7.61
C LYS A 108 10.36 -3.45 8.06
N PRO A 109 11.62 -3.83 7.76
CA PRO A 109 12.17 -5.07 8.27
C PRO A 109 12.41 -4.92 9.78
N LYS A 110 12.00 -5.90 10.58
CA LYS A 110 12.29 -5.90 12.02
C LYS A 110 13.73 -6.30 12.32
N VAL A 111 14.39 -6.99 11.39
CA VAL A 111 15.79 -7.38 11.53
C VAL A 111 16.65 -6.44 10.66
N PRO A 112 17.63 -5.73 11.25
CA PRO A 112 18.55 -4.91 10.48
C PRO A 112 19.23 -5.72 9.37
N ALA A 113 19.42 -5.11 8.20
CA ALA A 113 20.05 -5.71 7.02
C ALA A 113 19.30 -6.87 6.33
N THR A 114 18.01 -7.11 6.62
CA THR A 114 17.19 -8.14 5.94
C THR A 114 16.16 -7.61 4.96
N GLY A 115 16.30 -6.35 4.51
CA GLY A 115 15.36 -5.72 3.60
C GLY A 115 15.82 -5.63 2.14
N ASN A 116 16.78 -6.48 1.77
CA ASN A 116 17.15 -6.81 0.39
C ASN A 116 16.24 -7.89 -0.22
N SER A 117 15.10 -8.16 0.42
CA SER A 117 14.10 -9.10 -0.04
C SER A 117 13.02 -8.36 -0.82
N THR A 118 12.33 -9.12 -1.67
CA THR A 118 11.10 -8.69 -2.33
C THR A 118 9.93 -8.76 -1.35
N VAL A 119 9.05 -7.75 -1.38
CA VAL A 119 7.69 -7.84 -0.82
C VAL A 119 6.67 -7.83 -1.96
N GLU A 120 5.75 -8.80 -1.96
CA GLU A 120 4.54 -8.75 -2.78
C GLU A 120 3.35 -8.47 -1.88
N TYR A 121 2.55 -7.46 -2.22
CA TYR A 121 1.46 -6.99 -1.36
C TYR A 121 0.14 -6.86 -2.12
N ARG A 122 -0.94 -6.97 -1.36
CA ARG A 122 -2.31 -6.85 -1.85
C ARG A 122 -3.19 -6.21 -0.78
N VAL A 123 -3.99 -5.24 -1.22
CA VAL A 123 -5.03 -4.56 -0.44
C VAL A 123 -6.35 -4.75 -1.16
N THR A 124 -7.32 -5.35 -0.47
CA THR A 124 -8.68 -5.54 -0.99
C THR A 124 -9.70 -4.97 -0.01
N THR A 125 -10.92 -4.68 -0.46
CA THR A 125 -12.04 -4.53 0.48
C THR A 125 -12.34 -5.88 1.15
N CYS A 126 -12.90 -5.85 2.35
CA CYS A 126 -13.42 -7.06 2.99
C CYS A 126 -14.68 -7.58 2.26
N GLU A 127 -15.01 -8.85 2.49
CA GLU A 127 -16.29 -9.45 2.10
C GLU A 127 -17.48 -8.91 2.89
#